data_AF-A0A0N5C0Q0-F1
#
_entry.id   AF-A0A0N5C0Q0-F1
#
_cell.length_a   1.000
_cell.length_b   1.000
_cell.length_c   1.000
_cell.angle_alpha   90.00
_cell.angle_beta   90.00
_cell.angle_gamma   90.00
#
_symmetry.space_group_name_H-M   'P 1'
#
loop_
_entity.id
_entity.type
_entity.pdbx_description
1 polymer ?
#
loop_
_entity_poly.entity_id
_entity_poly.type
_entity_poly.pdbx_seq_one_letter_code
_entity_poly.pdbx_strand_id
1 'polypeptide(L)'
;MGKLFRVSLSFIQSCQRFASKKVVKMPKFSESKAYQGFDKYRMNEKLISPPIDTSYYNSSSYRNKVILSFLLSELTLVIYIAFLRGENEFDKVFNTPFYVLSLNSERSTIRYEIDKARAKGEDTKLLEERLAYVDIKEAAAKARFEKAK
;
A
#
# COMPACT_ATOMS: atom_id res chain seq x y z
N MET A 1 48.07 -53.05 -80.62
CA MET A 1 46.62 -52.81 -80.51
C MET A 1 46.24 -52.89 -79.03
N GLY A 2 45.49 -51.91 -78.51
CA GLY A 2 45.11 -51.86 -77.09
C GLY A 2 44.92 -50.44 -76.55
N LYS A 3 44.19 -49.59 -77.27
CA LYS A 3 43.59 -48.36 -76.75
C LYS A 3 42.10 -48.64 -76.51
N LEU A 4 41.50 -47.88 -75.58
CA LEU A 4 40.06 -47.75 -75.28
C LEU A 4 39.53 -48.80 -74.30
N PHE A 5 39.31 -48.42 -73.04
CA PHE A 5 38.17 -48.81 -72.17
C PHE A 5 38.46 -48.48 -70.69
N ARG A 6 38.67 -47.21 -70.32
CA ARG A 6 38.65 -46.79 -68.90
C ARG A 6 38.20 -45.34 -68.69
N VAL A 7 37.14 -44.88 -69.37
CA VAL A 7 36.60 -43.52 -69.14
C VAL A 7 35.10 -43.47 -68.85
N SER A 8 34.33 -44.58 -68.92
CA SER A 8 32.86 -44.50 -68.81
C SER A 8 32.25 -44.81 -67.43
N LEU A 9 33.02 -45.10 -66.38
CA LEU A 9 32.43 -45.49 -65.08
C LEU A 9 32.30 -44.36 -64.03
N SER A 10 32.93 -43.20 -64.23
CA SER A 10 32.91 -42.11 -63.23
C SER A 10 31.71 -41.16 -63.35
N PHE A 11 31.03 -41.12 -64.50
CA PHE A 11 29.91 -40.19 -64.71
C PHE A 11 28.57 -40.71 -64.19
N ILE A 12 28.36 -42.02 -64.13
CA ILE A 12 27.08 -42.60 -63.68
C ILE A 12 26.95 -42.58 -62.15
N GLN A 13 28.06 -42.61 -61.40
CA GLN A 13 28.05 -42.48 -59.94
C GLN A 13 27.84 -41.03 -59.43
N SER A 14 28.03 -40.03 -60.28
CA SER A 14 27.82 -38.61 -59.93
C SER A 14 26.33 -38.27 -59.73
N CYS A 15 25.45 -38.88 -60.52
CA CYS A 15 24.02 -38.54 -60.52
C CYS A 15 23.20 -39.14 -59.37
N GLN A 16 23.75 -40.10 -58.60
CA GLN A 16 23.04 -40.70 -57.46
C GLN A 16 23.19 -39.91 -56.15
N ARG A 17 24.01 -38.85 -56.10
CA ARG A 17 24.24 -38.07 -54.86
C ARG A 17 23.22 -36.96 -54.57
N PHE A 18 22.31 -36.66 -55.49
CA PHE A 18 21.34 -35.56 -55.31
C PHE A 18 19.93 -36.02 -54.92
N ALA A 19 19.69 -37.32 -54.71
CA ALA A 19 18.38 -37.86 -54.33
C ALA A 19 18.27 -38.23 -52.84
N SER A 20 18.99 -37.55 -51.94
CA SER A 20 18.77 -37.65 -50.49
C SER A 20 17.95 -36.46 -50.01
N LYS A 21 16.64 -36.67 -49.85
CA LYS A 21 15.73 -35.72 -49.19
C LYS A 21 16.23 -35.44 -47.77
N LYS A 22 16.90 -34.32 -47.56
CA LYS A 22 17.13 -33.76 -46.21
C LYS A 22 15.78 -33.31 -45.66
N VAL A 23 15.08 -34.21 -44.96
CA VAL A 23 13.98 -33.82 -44.08
C VAL A 23 14.59 -32.98 -42.97
N VAL A 24 14.43 -31.67 -43.05
CA VAL A 24 14.78 -30.77 -41.95
C VAL A 24 13.83 -31.12 -40.80
N LYS A 25 14.32 -31.89 -39.82
CA LYS A 25 13.61 -32.09 -38.56
C LYS A 25 13.38 -30.70 -37.96
N MET A 26 12.12 -30.29 -37.83
CA MET A 26 11.78 -29.10 -37.06
C MET A 26 12.32 -29.27 -35.64
N PRO A 27 13.02 -28.27 -35.07
CA PRO A 27 13.53 -28.36 -33.72
C PRO A 27 12.35 -28.53 -32.76
N LYS A 28 12.49 -29.46 -31.80
CA LYS A 28 11.44 -29.68 -30.80
C LYS A 28 11.34 -28.42 -29.94
N PHE A 29 10.13 -28.04 -29.53
CA PHE A 29 9.89 -26.86 -28.71
C PHE A 29 10.77 -26.83 -27.45
N SER A 30 11.07 -28.00 -26.88
CA SER A 30 11.97 -28.18 -25.74
C SER A 30 13.40 -27.65 -25.95
N GLU A 31 13.86 -27.61 -27.20
CA GLU A 31 15.20 -27.15 -27.59
C GLU A 31 15.22 -25.66 -27.93
N SER A 32 14.04 -25.01 -28.02
CA SER A 32 13.97 -23.58 -28.28
C SER A 32 14.53 -22.76 -27.12
N LYS A 33 15.10 -21.59 -27.44
CA LYS A 33 15.58 -20.62 -26.43
C LYS A 33 14.44 -20.07 -25.57
N ALA A 34 13.20 -20.13 -26.06
CA ALA A 34 12.01 -19.67 -25.34
C ALA A 34 11.44 -20.70 -24.35
N TYR A 35 11.83 -21.98 -24.45
CA TYR A 35 11.36 -23.01 -23.53
C TYR A 35 12.14 -23.01 -22.22
N GLN A 36 11.42 -22.78 -21.12
CA GLN A 36 11.92 -22.69 -19.75
C GLN A 36 11.27 -23.76 -18.84
N GLY A 37 11.13 -24.99 -19.34
CA GLY A 37 10.52 -26.11 -18.60
C GLY A 37 11.46 -26.83 -17.62
N PHE A 38 10.86 -27.62 -16.73
CA PHE A 38 11.51 -28.37 -15.63
C PHE A 38 12.68 -29.25 -16.11
N ASP A 39 12.61 -29.79 -17.33
CA ASP A 39 13.63 -30.67 -17.91
C ASP A 39 15.00 -29.99 -18.09
N LYS A 40 15.05 -28.65 -18.30
CA LYS A 40 16.33 -27.91 -18.40
C LYS A 40 17.02 -27.72 -17.05
N TYR A 41 16.25 -27.72 -15.96
CA TYR A 41 16.78 -27.53 -14.60
C TYR A 41 17.40 -28.81 -14.05
N ARG A 42 16.96 -29.99 -14.51
CA ARG A 42 17.46 -31.28 -14.03
C ARG A 42 18.84 -31.67 -14.61
N MET A 43 19.19 -31.13 -15.78
CA MET A 43 20.42 -31.49 -16.52
C MET A 43 21.55 -30.48 -16.35
N ASN A 44 21.27 -29.29 -15.81
CA ASN A 44 22.26 -28.24 -15.59
C ASN A 44 22.33 -27.89 -14.10
N GLU A 45 23.03 -28.72 -13.33
CA GLU A 45 23.35 -28.44 -11.91
C GLU A 45 24.23 -27.19 -11.72
N LYS A 46 24.71 -26.57 -12.81
CA LYS A 46 25.44 -25.30 -12.78
C LYS A 46 24.52 -24.14 -13.17
N LEU A 47 23.99 -23.51 -12.13
CA LEU A 47 23.67 -22.07 -12.04
C LEU A 47 23.33 -21.38 -13.38
N ILE A 48 22.06 -21.39 -13.75
CA ILE A 48 21.50 -20.22 -14.43
C ILE A 48 21.04 -19.31 -13.29
N SER A 49 21.92 -18.39 -12.88
CA SER A 49 21.49 -17.27 -12.04
C SER A 49 20.32 -16.59 -12.73
N PRO A 50 19.19 -16.33 -12.04
CA PRO A 50 18.08 -15.61 -12.64
C PRO A 50 18.58 -14.24 -13.14
N PRO A 51 18.10 -13.74 -14.30
CA PRO A 51 18.50 -12.43 -14.82
C PRO A 51 18.05 -11.25 -13.94
N ILE A 52 17.33 -11.54 -12.85
CA ILE A 52 16.81 -10.59 -11.88
C ILE A 52 17.43 -10.95 -10.54
N ASP A 53 18.19 -10.03 -9.95
CA ASP A 53 18.73 -10.17 -8.60
C ASP A 53 17.58 -10.19 -7.60
N THR A 54 17.08 -11.39 -7.30
CA THR A 54 16.06 -11.62 -6.27
C THR A 54 16.55 -11.26 -4.87
N SER A 55 17.86 -11.06 -4.70
CA SER A 55 18.52 -10.62 -3.46
C SER A 55 18.34 -9.13 -3.17
N TYR A 56 17.86 -8.32 -4.11
CA TYR A 56 17.73 -6.86 -3.95
C TYR A 56 16.93 -6.47 -2.69
N TYR A 57 15.77 -7.11 -2.49
CA TYR A 57 14.88 -6.87 -1.35
C TYR A 57 15.45 -7.35 -0.01
N ASN A 58 16.45 -8.25 -0.03
CA ASN A 58 17.13 -8.74 1.16
C ASN A 58 18.39 -7.93 1.51
N SER A 59 18.79 -6.97 0.68
CA SER A 59 19.97 -6.14 0.95
C SER A 59 19.75 -5.17 2.11
N SER A 60 20.79 -4.93 2.91
CA SER A 60 20.77 -3.92 3.98
C SER A 60 20.50 -2.52 3.44
N SER A 61 21.00 -2.21 2.24
CA SER A 61 20.75 -0.95 1.53
C SER A 61 19.27 -0.73 1.24
N TYR A 62 18.52 -1.76 0.84
CA TYR A 62 17.08 -1.66 0.62
C TYR A 62 16.33 -1.41 1.93
N ARG A 63 16.65 -2.16 2.99
CA ARG A 63 16.05 -1.97 4.32
C ARG A 63 16.24 -0.55 4.85
N ASN A 64 17.46 0.00 4.73
CA ASN A 64 17.75 1.36 5.20
C ASN A 64 16.97 2.41 4.42
N LYS A 65 16.78 2.24 3.10
CA LYS A 65 15.96 3.15 2.28
C LYS A 65 14.50 3.12 2.69
N VAL A 66 13.94 1.94 2.96
CA VAL A 66 12.56 1.81 3.43
C VAL A 66 12.37 2.51 4.78
N ILE A 67 13.26 2.25 5.74
CA ILE A 67 13.21 2.90 7.06
C ILE A 67 13.35 4.42 6.92
N LEU A 68 14.29 4.90 6.10
CA LEU A 68 14.47 6.32 5.86
C LEU A 68 13.22 6.95 5.25
N SER A 69 12.59 6.29 4.26
CA SER A 69 11.35 6.78 3.65
C SER A 69 10.18 6.85 4.64
N PHE A 70 10.09 5.86 5.55
CA PHE A 70 9.11 5.85 6.62
C PHE A 70 9.33 7.01 7.59
N LEU A 71 10.57 7.20 8.06
CA LEU A 71 10.93 8.30 8.96
C LEU A 71 10.70 9.67 8.32
N LEU A 72 10.98 9.83 7.03
CA LEU A 72 10.69 11.07 6.31
C LEU A 72 9.19 11.33 6.22
N SER A 73 8.38 10.30 5.94
CA SER A 73 6.93 10.43 5.91
C SER A 73 6.37 10.82 7.27
N GLU A 74 6.85 10.20 8.35
CA GLU A 74 6.42 10.53 9.71
C GLU A 74 6.87 11.94 10.11
N LEU A 75 8.11 12.30 9.77
CA LEU A 75 8.66 13.63 10.02
C LEU A 75 7.85 14.72 9.32
N THR A 76 7.45 14.51 8.07
CA THR A 76 6.59 15.47 7.35
C THR A 76 5.23 15.68 8.05
N LEU A 77 4.67 14.62 8.64
CA LEU A 77 3.41 14.68 9.38
C LEU A 77 3.61 15.49 10.68
N VAL A 78 4.70 15.24 11.41
CA VAL A 78 5.06 15.99 12.61
C VAL A 78 5.28 17.47 12.30
N ILE A 79 6.03 17.80 11.25
CA ILE A 79 6.27 19.18 10.84
C ILE A 79 4.95 19.86 10.46
N TYR A 80 4.07 19.14 9.74
CA TYR A 80 2.74 19.66 9.41
C TYR A 80 1.95 19.99 10.67
N ILE A 81 1.83 19.07 11.63
CA ILE A 81 1.07 19.28 12.87
C ILE A 81 1.69 20.37 13.76
N ALA A 82 3.01 20.43 13.86
CA ALA A 82 3.69 21.31 14.82
C ALA A 82 3.88 22.75 14.32
N PHE A 83 4.12 22.94 13.01
CA PHE A 83 4.53 24.25 12.48
C PHE A 83 3.60 24.80 11.41
N LEU A 84 3.04 23.95 10.54
CA LEU A 84 2.22 24.41 9.40
C LEU A 84 0.71 24.39 9.72
N ARG A 85 0.32 23.64 10.76
CA ARG A 85 -1.06 23.60 11.24
C ARG A 85 -1.33 24.88 12.02
N GLY A 86 -2.04 25.82 11.40
CA GLY A 86 -2.51 27.05 12.05
C GLY A 86 -3.44 26.77 13.24
N GLU A 87 -3.72 27.80 14.03
CA GLU A 87 -4.55 27.72 15.25
C GLU A 87 -5.86 26.98 14.96
N ASN A 88 -5.95 25.75 15.47
CA ASN A 88 -7.08 24.88 15.19
C ASN A 88 -8.12 24.98 16.30
N GLU A 89 -9.38 24.76 15.95
CA GLU A 89 -10.47 24.68 16.94
C GLU A 89 -10.23 23.58 17.99
N PHE A 90 -9.47 22.55 17.62
CA PHE A 90 -9.01 21.52 18.55
C PHE A 90 -8.09 22.06 19.65
N ASP A 91 -7.22 23.02 19.38
CA ASP A 91 -6.36 23.62 20.41
C ASP A 91 -7.22 24.37 21.44
N LYS A 92 -8.31 25.00 21.00
CA LYS A 92 -9.30 25.60 21.91
C LYS A 92 -9.99 24.55 22.76
N VAL A 93 -10.31 23.38 22.20
CA VAL A 93 -10.91 22.25 22.93
C VAL A 93 -9.92 21.65 23.93
N PHE A 94 -8.65 21.47 23.57
CA PHE A 94 -7.65 20.91 24.47
C PHE A 94 -7.24 21.90 25.58
N ASN A 95 -7.27 23.21 25.31
CA ASN A 95 -6.99 24.24 26.30
C ASN A 95 -8.20 24.61 27.18
N THR A 96 -9.42 24.23 26.78
CA THR A 96 -10.60 24.51 27.61
C THR A 96 -10.65 23.53 28.79
N PRO A 97 -10.95 24.02 30.00
CA PRO A 97 -10.99 23.16 31.16
C PRO A 97 -12.15 22.16 31.03
N PHE A 98 -11.91 20.94 31.47
CA PHE A 98 -12.81 19.79 31.28
C PHE A 98 -14.26 20.07 31.72
N TYR A 99 -14.46 20.82 32.82
CA TYR A 99 -15.80 21.13 33.31
C TYR A 99 -16.62 21.93 32.30
N VAL A 100 -16.02 22.85 31.54
CA VAL A 100 -16.71 23.66 30.52
C VAL A 100 -17.19 22.79 29.37
N LEU A 101 -16.36 21.84 28.92
CA LEU A 101 -16.71 20.91 27.84
C LEU A 101 -17.88 20.00 28.25
N SER A 102 -17.81 19.43 29.45
CA SER A 102 -18.86 18.54 29.96
C SER A 102 -20.20 19.27 30.11
N LEU A 103 -20.20 20.51 30.62
CA LEU A 103 -21.41 21.28 30.82
C LEU A 103 -22.00 21.81 29.51
N ASN A 104 -21.15 22.19 28.54
CA ASN A 104 -21.63 22.55 27.20
C ASN A 104 -22.29 21.36 26.48
N SER A 105 -21.75 20.15 26.65
CA SER A 105 -22.42 18.95 26.14
C SER A 105 -23.81 18.77 26.77
N GLU A 106 -23.92 18.92 28.09
CA GLU A 106 -25.19 18.82 28.84
C GLU A 106 -26.20 19.89 28.40
N ARG A 107 -25.77 21.15 28.23
CA ARG A 107 -26.60 22.24 27.68
C ARG A 107 -27.12 21.91 26.28
N SER A 108 -26.27 21.36 25.41
CA SER A 108 -26.66 21.04 24.03
C SER A 108 -27.76 19.97 24.00
N THR A 109 -27.65 18.94 24.86
CA THR A 109 -28.66 17.89 24.99
C THR A 109 -29.98 18.45 25.52
N ILE A 110 -29.94 19.27 26.57
CA ILE A 110 -31.15 19.87 27.15
C ILE A 110 -31.84 20.81 26.14
N ARG A 111 -31.09 21.61 25.39
CA ARG A 111 -31.65 22.46 24.32
C ARG A 111 -32.35 21.63 23.24
N TYR A 112 -31.72 20.54 22.82
CA TYR A 112 -32.33 19.61 21.88
C TYR A 112 -33.62 18.99 22.43
N GLU A 113 -33.64 18.61 23.71
CA GLU A 113 -34.84 18.11 24.38
C GLU A 113 -35.95 19.18 24.45
N ILE A 114 -35.61 20.43 24.74
CA ILE A 114 -36.55 21.57 24.75
C ILE A 114 -37.14 21.77 23.35
N ASP A 115 -36.32 21.80 22.31
CA ASP A 115 -36.80 22.01 20.94
C ASP A 115 -37.71 20.86 20.50
N LYS A 116 -37.38 19.63 20.89
CA LYS A 116 -38.22 18.45 20.65
C LYS A 116 -39.55 18.49 21.41
N ALA A 117 -39.54 18.89 22.68
CA ALA A 117 -40.75 19.03 23.51
C ALA A 117 -41.65 20.18 22.99
N ARG A 118 -41.05 21.30 22.60
CA ARG A 118 -41.75 22.45 21.99
C ARG A 118 -42.40 22.05 20.67
N ALA A 119 -41.72 21.27 19.83
CA ALA A 119 -42.28 20.77 18.57
C ALA A 119 -43.49 19.82 18.78
N LYS A 120 -43.57 19.17 19.95
CA LYS A 120 -44.70 18.31 20.33
C LYS A 120 -45.80 19.04 21.11
N GLY A 121 -45.58 20.29 21.52
CA GLY A 121 -46.50 21.04 22.37
C GLY A 121 -46.51 20.59 23.84
N GLU A 122 -45.44 19.94 24.31
CA GLU A 122 -45.26 19.55 25.71
C GLU A 122 -44.76 20.74 26.56
N ASP A 123 -45.05 20.74 27.87
CA ASP A 123 -44.51 21.77 28.78
C ASP A 123 -42.99 21.63 28.92
N THR A 124 -42.28 22.75 28.80
CA THR A 124 -40.81 22.81 28.78
C THR A 124 -40.21 23.38 30.06
N LYS A 125 -41.06 23.84 31.00
CA LYS A 125 -40.62 24.53 32.23
C LYS A 125 -39.56 23.76 33.04
N LEU A 126 -39.75 22.45 33.21
CA LEU A 126 -38.79 21.61 33.94
C LEU A 126 -37.43 21.53 33.23
N LEU A 127 -37.42 21.48 31.90
CA LEU A 127 -36.20 21.44 31.09
C LEU A 127 -35.47 22.79 31.13
N GLU A 128 -36.20 23.89 31.16
CA GLU A 128 -35.64 25.24 31.33
C GLU A 128 -35.02 25.43 32.72
N GLU A 129 -35.68 24.94 33.78
CA GLU A 129 -35.11 24.93 35.14
C GLU A 129 -33.84 24.06 35.20
N ARG A 130 -33.83 22.92 34.52
CA ARG A 130 -32.64 22.07 34.40
C ARG A 130 -31.51 22.79 33.67
N LEU A 131 -31.81 23.56 32.63
CA LEU A 131 -30.81 24.36 31.92
C LEU A 131 -30.21 25.42 32.85
N ALA A 132 -31.04 26.12 33.64
CA ALA A 132 -30.57 27.09 34.63
C ALA A 132 -29.71 26.44 35.73
N TYR A 133 -30.03 25.22 36.14
CA TYR A 133 -29.21 24.47 37.11
C TYR A 133 -27.80 24.16 36.57
N VAL A 134 -27.66 23.89 35.27
CA VAL A 134 -26.35 23.68 34.63
C VAL A 134 -25.48 24.93 34.73
N ASP A 135 -26.07 26.13 34.65
CA ASP A 135 -25.33 27.39 34.80
C ASP A 135 -24.78 27.56 36.23
N ILE A 136 -25.57 27.20 37.24
CA ILE A 136 -25.14 27.19 38.64
C ILE A 136 -24.00 26.19 38.85
N LYS A 137 -24.09 25.00 38.22
CA LYS A 137 -23.06 23.97 38.26
C LYS A 137 -21.76 24.45 37.62
N GLU A 138 -21.83 25.23 36.53
CA GLU A 138 -20.66 25.86 35.91
C GLU A 138 -20.00 26.87 36.85
N ALA A 139 -20.77 27.75 37.46
CA ALA A 139 -20.26 28.74 38.40
C ALA A 139 -19.59 28.06 39.62
N ALA A 140 -20.19 27.00 40.15
CA ALA A 140 -19.63 26.23 41.25
C ALA A 140 -18.34 25.49 40.85
N ALA A 141 -18.31 24.90 39.65
CA ALA A 141 -17.11 24.24 39.13
C ALA A 141 -15.98 25.25 38.93
N LYS A 142 -16.26 26.38 38.30
CA LYS A 142 -15.29 27.47 38.10
C LYS A 142 -14.68 27.93 39.42
N ALA A 143 -15.50 28.18 40.44
CA ALA A 143 -15.02 28.56 41.77
C ALA A 143 -14.15 27.48 42.44
N ARG A 144 -14.40 26.20 42.19
CA ARG A 144 -13.55 25.10 42.69
C ARG A 144 -12.20 25.06 42.00
N PHE A 145 -12.17 25.23 40.68
CA PHE A 145 -10.92 25.24 39.91
C PHE A 145 -10.07 26.48 40.20
N GLU A 146 -10.68 27.65 40.39
CA GLU A 146 -9.96 28.86 40.80
C GLU A 146 -9.32 28.74 42.19
N LYS A 147 -9.98 28.04 43.13
CA LYS A 147 -9.42 27.76 44.47
C LYS A 147 -8.30 26.72 44.48
N ALA A 148 -8.28 25.84 43.48
CA ALA A 148 -7.31 24.75 43.38
C ALA A 148 -6.02 25.14 42.62
N LYS A 149 -6.03 26.31 41.98
CA LYS A 149 -4.91 26.88 41.23
C LYS A 149 -4.04 27.76 42.13
#